data_AF-A0A848TYD4-F1
#
_entry.id   AF-A0A848TYD4-F1
#
_cell.length_a   1.000
_cell.length_b   1.000
_cell.length_c   1.000
_cell.angle_alpha   90.00
_cell.angle_beta   90.00
_cell.angle_gamma   90.00
#
_symmetry.space_group_name_H-M   'P 1'
#
loop_
_entity.id
_entity.type
_entity.pdbx_description
1 polymer ?
#
loop_
_entity_poly.entity_id
_entity_poly.type
_entity_poly.pdbx_seq_one_letter_code
_entity_poly.pdbx_strand_id
1 'polypeptide(L)'
;MIKNALPIIAIPVLVFSFILGSCTSKTTSNDIATVGEIPETFTKLCASCHGNDLKGEISQSLLDGSWQFGSRKGDIMRSIKFGYP
;
A
#
# COMPACT_ATOMS: atom_id res chain seq x y z
N MET A 1 -4.55 -41.95 -39.29
CA MET A 1 -5.69 -41.01 -39.18
C MET A 1 -6.13 -40.94 -37.72
N ILE A 2 -5.48 -40.07 -36.94
CA ILE A 2 -5.72 -39.93 -35.49
C ILE A 2 -6.72 -38.78 -35.33
N LYS A 3 -7.99 -39.09 -35.13
CA LYS A 3 -9.02 -38.08 -34.86
C LYS A 3 -9.03 -37.83 -33.36
N ASN A 4 -8.41 -36.72 -32.96
CA ASN A 4 -8.46 -36.14 -31.62
C ASN A 4 -9.91 -36.01 -31.16
N ALA A 5 -10.37 -36.97 -30.35
CA ALA A 5 -11.60 -36.85 -29.59
C ALA A 5 -11.31 -36.02 -28.35
N LEU A 6 -11.34 -34.69 -28.50
CA LEU A 6 -11.42 -33.81 -27.34
C LEU A 6 -12.82 -34.00 -26.70
N PRO A 7 -12.90 -34.42 -25.43
CA PRO A 7 -14.19 -34.67 -24.80
C PRO A 7 -14.97 -33.35 -24.71
N ILE A 8 -16.24 -33.39 -25.15
CA ILE A 8 -17.18 -32.25 -25.19
C ILE A 8 -17.36 -31.58 -23.81
N ILE A 9 -16.91 -32.26 -22.74
CA ILE A 9 -16.92 -31.83 -21.34
C ILE A 9 -15.78 -30.84 -21.02
N ALA A 10 -14.74 -30.72 -21.87
CA ALA A 10 -13.59 -29.83 -21.62
C ALA A 10 -13.92 -28.34 -21.79
N ILE A 11 -14.89 -28.00 -22.63
CA ILE A 11 -15.29 -26.61 -22.92
C ILE A 11 -15.96 -25.93 -21.71
N PRO A 12 -16.96 -26.53 -21.03
CA PRO A 12 -17.58 -25.90 -19.87
C PRO A 12 -16.61 -25.76 -18.69
N VAL A 13 -15.66 -26.69 -18.50
CA VAL A 13 -14.66 -26.63 -17.42
C VAL A 13 -13.69 -25.46 -17.63
N LEU A 14 -13.21 -25.26 -18.86
CA LEU A 14 -12.31 -24.14 -19.16
C LEU A 14 -12.99 -22.77 -19.03
N VAL A 15 -14.28 -22.68 -19.41
CA VAL A 15 -15.07 -21.45 -19.23
C VAL A 15 -15.32 -21.18 -17.75
N PHE A 16 -15.61 -22.20 -16.95
CA PHE A 16 -15.86 -22.06 -15.51
C PHE A 16 -14.59 -21.59 -14.75
N SER A 17 -13.41 -22.09 -15.13
CA SER A 17 -12.12 -21.60 -14.61
C SER A 17 -11.81 -20.15 -15.00
N PHE A 18 -12.30 -19.69 -16.16
CA PHE A 18 -12.09 -18.32 -16.61
C PHE A 18 -12.98 -17.30 -15.87
N ILE A 19 -14.21 -17.67 -15.51
CA ILE A 19 -15.14 -16.81 -14.74
C ILE A 19 -14.71 -16.65 -13.28
N LEU A 20 -14.15 -17.71 -12.67
CA LEU A 20 -13.65 -17.67 -11.28
C LEU A 20 -12.24 -17.07 -11.14
N GLY A 21 -11.52 -16.83 -12.25
CA GLY A 21 -10.13 -16.37 -12.24
C GLY A 21 -9.94 -14.85 -12.14
N SER A 22 -10.99 -14.04 -12.20
CA SER A 22 -10.86 -12.57 -12.36
C SER A 22 -10.79 -11.75 -11.07
N CYS A 23 -10.80 -12.35 -9.87
CA CYS A 23 -10.77 -11.58 -8.61
C CYS A 23 -9.47 -11.69 -7.79
N THR A 24 -8.44 -12.40 -8.23
CA THR A 24 -7.18 -12.41 -7.49
C THR A 24 -6.34 -11.17 -7.85
N SER A 25 -6.61 -10.06 -7.18
CA SER A 25 -5.73 -8.89 -7.17
C SER A 25 -4.32 -9.33 -6.76
N LYS A 26 -3.38 -9.33 -7.70
CA LYS A 26 -1.98 -9.63 -7.46
C LYS A 26 -1.36 -8.41 -6.76
N THR A 27 -1.55 -8.30 -5.45
CA THR A 27 -0.81 -7.34 -4.63
C THR A 27 0.65 -7.77 -4.64
N THR A 28 1.48 -7.02 -5.37
CA THR A 28 2.93 -7.19 -5.32
C THR A 28 3.38 -6.84 -3.90
N SER A 29 4.10 -7.75 -3.26
CA SER A 29 4.42 -7.76 -1.82
C SER A 29 5.31 -6.61 -1.34
N ASN A 30 5.69 -5.69 -2.23
CA ASN A 30 6.49 -4.50 -1.93
C ASN A 30 5.68 -3.37 -1.27
N ASP A 31 4.34 -3.44 -1.27
CA ASP A 31 3.48 -2.43 -0.65
C ASP A 31 2.86 -2.89 0.68
N ILE A 32 3.26 -4.07 1.18
CA ILE A 32 2.85 -4.53 2.52
C ILE A 32 3.81 -3.88 3.52
N ALA A 33 3.58 -2.60 3.81
CA ALA A 33 4.00 -2.06 5.10
C ALA A 33 3.29 -2.91 6.16
N THR A 34 4.07 -3.60 6.99
CA THR A 34 3.59 -4.25 8.20
C THR A 34 2.81 -3.21 8.99
N VAL A 35 1.49 -3.38 9.08
CA VAL A 35 0.60 -2.43 9.77
C VAL A 35 1.06 -2.37 11.23
N GLY A 36 1.70 -1.26 11.61
CA GLY A 36 2.24 -1.04 12.96
C GLY A 36 3.76 -0.92 13.05
N GLU A 37 4.52 -1.15 11.97
CA GLU A 37 5.97 -0.94 11.99
C GLU A 37 6.34 0.48 11.53
N ILE A 38 7.20 1.14 12.31
CA ILE A 38 7.73 2.46 11.96
C ILE A 38 8.98 2.26 11.09
N PRO A 39 9.00 2.79 9.85
CA PRO A 39 10.13 2.61 8.95
C PRO A 39 11.43 3.15 9.56
N GLU A 40 12.55 2.45 9.32
CA GLU A 40 13.88 2.89 9.79
C GLU A 40 14.23 4.32 9.31
N THR A 41 13.77 4.69 8.12
CA THR A 41 13.93 6.04 7.56
C THR A 41 13.25 7.11 8.40
N PHE A 42 12.06 6.82 8.94
CA PHE A 42 11.37 7.72 9.85
C PHE A 42 12.20 7.91 11.13
N THR A 43 12.69 6.82 11.72
CA THR A 43 13.52 6.87 12.93
C THR A 43 14.79 7.69 12.72
N LYS A 44 15.45 7.56 11.56
CA LYS A 44 16.70 8.26 11.24
C LYS A 44 16.52 9.76 10.96
N LEU A 45 15.39 10.16 10.37
CA LEU A 45 15.24 11.49 9.79
C LEU A 45 14.15 12.36 10.43
N CYS A 46 13.16 11.76 11.10
CA CYS A 46 11.94 12.45 11.52
C CYS A 46 11.65 12.31 13.02
N ALA A 47 12.05 11.19 13.64
CA ALA A 47 11.71 10.88 15.02
C ALA A 47 12.26 11.90 16.03
N SER A 48 13.35 12.59 15.73
CA SER A 48 13.89 13.65 16.60
C SER A 48 12.94 14.84 16.81
N CYS A 49 11.95 15.02 15.93
CA CYS A 49 10.96 16.09 16.05
C CYS A 49 9.54 15.57 16.25
N HIS A 50 9.18 14.46 15.60
CA HIS A 50 7.84 13.87 15.64
C HIS A 50 7.70 12.71 16.66
N GLY A 51 8.76 12.42 17.42
CA GLY A 51 8.81 11.33 18.39
C GLY A 51 8.95 9.96 17.73
N ASN A 52 9.56 9.01 18.45
CA ASN A 52 9.71 7.62 18.01
C ASN A 52 8.38 6.88 17.83
N ASP A 53 7.28 7.40 18.38
CA ASP A 53 5.95 6.79 18.35
C ASP A 53 4.92 7.62 17.57
N LEU A 54 5.38 8.59 16.77
CA LEU A 54 4.56 9.45 15.90
C LEU A 54 3.65 10.43 16.65
N LYS A 55 3.74 10.51 17.98
CA LYS A 55 2.85 11.37 18.80
C LYS A 55 3.26 12.84 18.82
N GLY A 56 4.39 13.20 18.22
CA GLY A 56 4.93 14.54 18.26
C GLY A 56 5.75 14.80 19.53
N GLU A 57 6.73 15.67 19.41
CA GLU A 57 7.53 16.18 20.53
C GLU A 57 7.81 17.67 20.29
N ILE A 58 8.85 17.99 19.53
CA ILE A 58 9.13 19.37 19.08
C ILE A 58 8.11 19.80 18.01
N SER A 59 7.69 18.86 17.17
CA SER A 59 6.71 19.06 16.11
C SER A 59 5.40 18.32 16.41
N GLN A 60 4.38 18.62 15.61
CA GLN A 60 3.03 18.06 15.78
C GLN A 60 2.97 16.52 15.75
N SER A 61 1.92 15.98 16.34
CA SER A 61 1.54 14.58 16.17
C SER A 61 1.21 14.27 14.70
N LEU A 62 1.50 13.03 14.29
CA LEU A 62 1.11 12.48 12.99
C LEU A 62 -0.07 11.48 13.13
N LEU A 63 -0.58 11.30 14.35
CA LEU A 63 -1.65 10.34 14.68
C LEU A 63 -3.01 10.99 14.96
N ASP A 64 -3.04 12.29 15.25
CA ASP A 64 -4.25 12.99 15.72
C ASP A 64 -5.19 13.44 14.59
N GLY A 65 -4.78 13.27 13.33
CA GLY A 65 -5.53 13.70 12.15
C GLY A 65 -5.51 15.21 11.90
N SER A 66 -4.72 15.97 12.67
CA SER A 66 -4.58 17.42 12.54
C SER A 66 -3.44 17.79 11.58
N TRP A 67 -3.77 18.00 10.32
CA TRP A 67 -2.79 18.34 9.27
C TRP A 67 -2.79 19.82 8.95
N GLN A 68 -1.87 20.58 9.56
CA GLN A 68 -1.80 22.04 9.43
C GLN A 68 -1.61 22.53 8.00
N PHE A 69 -0.92 21.74 7.16
CA PHE A 69 -0.58 22.11 5.79
C PHE A 69 -1.26 21.24 4.72
N GLY A 70 -2.34 20.55 5.09
CA GLY A 70 -3.10 19.66 4.22
C GLY A 70 -2.80 18.18 4.44
N SER A 71 -3.84 17.35 4.33
CA SER A 71 -3.80 15.91 4.64
C SER A 71 -3.70 15.02 3.40
N ARG A 72 -3.71 15.59 2.19
CA ARG A 72 -3.61 14.78 0.96
C ARG A 72 -2.17 14.32 0.81
N LYS A 73 -1.96 13.17 0.16
CA LYS A 73 -0.61 12.64 -0.13
C LYS A 73 0.32 13.68 -0.78
N GLY A 74 -0.20 14.48 -1.70
CA GLY A 74 0.57 15.53 -2.36
C GLY A 74 0.99 16.67 -1.43
N ASP A 75 0.15 17.00 -0.45
CA ASP A 75 0.43 18.04 0.55
C ASP A 75 1.55 17.57 1.48
N ILE A 76 1.42 16.35 2.04
CA ILE A 76 2.43 15.74 2.91
C ILE A 76 3.79 15.63 2.19
N MET A 77 3.80 15.17 0.93
CA MET A 77 5.04 15.10 0.14
C MET A 77 5.67 16.46 -0.12
N ARG A 78 4.86 17.51 -0.32
CA ARG A 78 5.36 18.89 -0.43
C ARG A 78 5.99 19.34 0.89
N SER A 79 5.33 19.08 2.01
CA SER A 79 5.83 19.42 3.35
C SER A 79 7.19 18.76 3.62
N ILE A 80 7.34 17.47 3.32
CA ILE A 80 8.61 16.74 3.50
C ILE A 80 9.70 17.29 2.56
N LYS A 81 9.35 17.59 1.31
CA LYS A 81 10.33 18.00 0.28
C LYS A 81 10.86 19.42 0.47
N PHE A 82 10.02 20.35 0.89
CA PHE A 82 10.35 21.77 0.92
C PHE A 82 10.36 22.38 2.32
N GLY A 83 9.74 21.73 3.31
CA GLY A 83 9.55 22.31 4.64
C GLY A 83 8.63 23.53 4.63
N TYR A 84 8.49 24.13 5.81
CA TYR A 84 7.86 25.43 6.02
C TYR A 84 8.80 26.27 6.92
N PRO A 85 8.85 27.60 6.72
CA PRO A 85 9.69 28.50 7.51
C PRO A 85 9.24 28.59 8.97
#